data_AF-A0A5B8VNG3-F1
#
_entry.id   AF-A0A5B8VNG3-F1
#
_cell.length_a   1.000
_cell.length_b   1.000
_cell.length_c   1.000
_cell.angle_alpha   90.00
_cell.angle_beta   90.00
_cell.angle_gamma   90.00
#
_symmetry.space_group_name_H-M   'P 1'
#
loop_
_entity.id
_entity.type
_entity.pdbx_description
1 polymer ?
#
loop_
_entity_poly.entity_id
_entity_poly.type
_entity_poly.pdbx_seq_one_letter_code
_entity_poly.pdbx_strand_id
1 'polypeptide(L)'
;MKKLATQFIIIFMFLANLQAFSQHIDINTTKTLRKFPTWESRLGYVINGPGHAIIIKQGLELIQYKLMKNLNLDSLIACPVSAKDLIPIYPYNDSLAKNDFIISSPNNSVSNSLSEFNNRKKQIIHHQLNDRNMFPVKLKWNYKGHIFYTYCIISRTTQEVVYDNILSNIHTIIVSSI
;
A
#
# COMPACT_ATOMS: atom_id res chain seq x y z
N MET A 1 -28.47 18.40 25.84
CA MET A 1 -27.21 19.01 25.36
C MET A 1 -25.96 18.11 25.51
N LYS A 2 -26.07 16.77 25.64
CA LYS A 2 -24.89 15.88 25.78
C LYS A 2 -24.44 15.18 24.48
N LYS A 3 -25.27 15.15 23.43
CA LYS A 3 -24.95 14.46 22.15
C LYS A 3 -24.02 15.25 21.22
N LEU A 4 -24.01 16.58 21.28
CA LEU A 4 -23.18 17.41 20.40
C LEU A 4 -21.69 17.40 20.81
N ALA A 5 -21.38 17.33 22.10
CA ALA A 5 -20.00 17.31 22.58
C ALA A 5 -19.26 16.01 22.18
N THR A 6 -19.94 14.86 22.22
CA THR A 6 -19.36 13.57 21.85
C THR A 6 -19.08 13.46 20.34
N GLN A 7 -19.95 14.01 19.49
CA GLN A 7 -19.69 14.06 18.03
C GLN A 7 -18.51 14.97 17.69
N PHE A 8 -18.35 16.11 18.38
CA PHE A 8 -17.21 17.00 18.17
C PHE A 8 -15.87 16.36 18.59
N ILE A 9 -15.83 15.61 19.69
CA ILE A 9 -14.62 14.91 20.14
C ILE A 9 -14.20 13.82 19.16
N ILE A 10 -15.16 13.07 18.60
CA ILE A 10 -14.88 12.03 17.59
C ILE A 10 -14.32 12.68 16.31
N ILE A 11 -14.93 13.77 15.83
CA ILE A 11 -14.44 14.50 14.65
C ILE A 11 -13.03 15.07 14.90
N PHE A 12 -12.76 15.61 16.09
CA PHE A 12 -11.46 16.18 16.43
C PHE A 12 -10.35 15.11 16.57
N MET A 13 -10.67 13.94 17.14
CA MET A 13 -9.74 12.80 17.15
C MET A 13 -9.49 12.23 15.75
N PHE A 14 -10.48 12.26 14.86
CA PHE A 14 -10.30 11.86 13.45
C PHE A 14 -9.42 12.85 12.68
N LEU A 15 -9.59 14.15 12.87
CA LEU A 15 -8.74 15.18 12.25
C LEU A 15 -7.31 15.19 12.79
N ALA A 16 -7.13 14.98 14.10
CA ALA A 16 -5.79 14.91 14.71
C ALA A 16 -4.98 13.69 14.22
N ASN A 17 -5.63 12.54 14.03
CA ASN A 17 -4.98 11.38 13.42
C ASN A 17 -4.66 11.60 11.93
N LEU A 18 -5.48 12.38 11.20
CA LEU A 18 -5.21 12.75 9.81
C LEU A 18 -3.98 13.66 9.69
N GLN A 19 -3.82 14.65 10.59
CA GLN A 19 -2.64 15.51 10.65
C GLN A 19 -1.38 14.74 11.09
N ALA A 20 -1.49 13.80 12.02
CA ALA A 20 -0.36 12.97 12.44
C ALA A 20 0.11 12.01 11.33
N PHE A 21 -0.79 11.56 10.45
CA PHE A 21 -0.44 10.67 9.33
C PHE A 21 0.14 11.42 8.12
N SER A 22 -0.31 12.66 7.87
CA SER A 22 0.17 13.50 6.78
C SER A 22 1.61 14.04 7.02
N GLN A 23 2.05 14.13 8.29
CA GLN A 23 3.34 14.73 8.64
C GLN A 23 4.58 13.83 8.45
N HIS A 24 4.43 12.57 8.01
CA HIS A 24 5.56 11.66 7.80
C HIS A 24 5.83 11.28 6.33
N ILE A 25 5.44 12.12 5.37
CA ILE A 25 5.99 12.02 4.01
C ILE A 25 7.38 12.66 4.03
N ASP A 26 8.43 11.82 4.10
CA ASP A 26 9.82 12.25 4.02
C ASP A 26 10.03 13.09 2.74
N ILE A 27 10.73 14.23 2.86
CA ILE A 27 11.04 15.15 1.76
C ILE A 27 11.77 14.42 0.61
N ASN A 28 12.57 13.40 0.94
CA ASN A 28 13.22 12.55 -0.06
C ASN A 28 12.22 11.70 -0.85
N THR A 29 11.12 11.29 -0.21
CA THR A 29 10.06 10.56 -0.86
C THR A 29 9.25 11.45 -1.79
N THR A 30 8.94 12.69 -1.39
CA THR A 30 8.25 13.66 -2.27
C THR A 30 9.08 14.00 -3.51
N LYS A 31 10.41 14.10 -3.37
CA LYS A 31 11.33 14.26 -4.51
C LYS A 31 11.35 13.02 -5.41
N THR A 32 11.30 11.82 -4.82
CA THR A 32 11.29 10.56 -5.56
C THR A 32 9.98 10.39 -6.35
N LEU A 33 8.83 10.71 -5.76
CA LEU A 33 7.52 10.67 -6.42
C LEU A 33 7.43 11.62 -7.63
N ARG A 34 8.03 12.82 -7.54
CA ARG A 34 8.12 13.74 -8.69
C ARG A 34 8.94 13.20 -9.86
N LYS A 35 9.88 12.29 -9.60
CA LYS A 35 10.71 11.65 -10.63
C LYS A 35 9.97 10.56 -11.41
N PHE A 36 8.89 10.01 -10.84
CA PHE A 36 8.09 8.92 -11.41
C PHE A 36 6.62 9.36 -11.50
N PRO A 37 6.27 10.20 -12.50
CA PRO A 37 4.98 10.87 -12.56
C PRO A 37 3.81 9.97 -12.94
N THR A 38 4.08 8.76 -13.47
CA THR A 38 3.03 7.81 -13.84
C THR A 38 3.10 6.53 -13.02
N TRP A 39 1.96 5.84 -12.89
CA TRP A 39 1.89 4.57 -12.18
C TRP A 39 2.79 3.52 -12.85
N GLU A 40 2.92 3.53 -14.19
CA GLU A 40 3.87 2.69 -14.92
C GLU A 40 5.30 3.00 -14.54
N SER A 41 5.66 4.30 -14.47
CA SER A 41 7.02 4.71 -14.09
C SER A 41 7.35 4.37 -12.64
N ARG A 42 6.35 4.40 -11.74
CA ARG A 42 6.48 3.99 -10.34
C ARG A 42 6.66 2.49 -10.21
N LEU A 43 5.90 1.68 -10.96
CA LEU A 43 6.14 0.23 -11.02
C LEU A 43 7.48 -0.09 -11.69
N GLY A 44 7.85 0.62 -12.75
CA GLY A 44 9.14 0.51 -13.43
C GLY A 44 10.33 0.81 -12.51
N TYR A 45 10.19 1.77 -11.60
CA TYR A 45 11.17 2.05 -10.54
C TYR A 45 11.39 0.84 -9.61
N VAL A 46 10.34 0.08 -9.32
CA VAL A 46 10.41 -1.15 -8.50
C VAL A 46 10.96 -2.34 -9.29
N ILE A 47 10.66 -2.44 -10.59
CA ILE A 47 11.14 -3.55 -11.44
C ILE A 47 12.61 -3.36 -11.81
N ASN A 48 12.98 -2.21 -12.34
CA ASN A 48 14.28 -1.97 -12.98
C ASN A 48 15.02 -0.74 -12.43
N GLY A 49 14.42 0.00 -11.49
CA GLY A 49 15.00 1.21 -10.92
C GLY A 49 15.63 1.00 -9.54
N PRO A 50 16.06 2.08 -8.86
CA PRO A 50 16.64 1.98 -7.53
C PRO A 50 15.72 1.34 -6.46
N GLY A 51 14.41 1.33 -6.66
CA GLY A 51 13.45 0.64 -5.78
C GLY A 51 13.61 -0.87 -5.79
N HIS A 52 14.11 -1.42 -6.90
CA HIS A 52 14.42 -2.83 -7.05
C HIS A 52 15.43 -3.30 -5.98
N ALA A 53 16.49 -2.51 -5.75
CA ALA A 53 17.53 -2.85 -4.77
C ALA A 53 16.98 -2.97 -3.33
N ILE A 54 15.92 -2.23 -3.01
CA ILE A 54 15.30 -2.24 -1.68
C ILE A 54 14.56 -3.56 -1.45
N ILE A 55 13.79 -4.03 -2.43
CA ILE A 55 12.98 -5.26 -2.28
C ILE A 55 13.81 -6.52 -2.49
N ILE A 56 14.82 -6.50 -3.37
CA ILE A 56 15.62 -7.68 -3.67
C ILE A 56 16.53 -8.08 -2.51
N LYS A 57 16.95 -7.12 -1.67
CA LYS A 57 17.67 -7.38 -0.41
C LYS A 57 16.87 -8.33 0.51
N GLN A 58 15.54 -8.26 0.45
CA GLN A 58 14.63 -9.12 1.21
C GLN A 58 14.28 -10.43 0.46
N GLY A 59 14.83 -10.64 -0.73
CA GLY A 59 14.53 -11.77 -1.61
C GLY A 59 13.19 -11.65 -2.35
N LEU A 60 12.62 -10.44 -2.45
CA LEU A 60 11.39 -10.14 -3.17
C LEU A 60 11.70 -9.39 -4.47
N GLU A 61 11.04 -9.80 -5.55
CA GLU A 61 11.18 -9.19 -6.87
C GLU A 61 9.81 -9.01 -7.52
N LEU A 62 9.53 -7.80 -8.02
CA LEU A 62 8.41 -7.56 -8.94
C LEU A 62 8.86 -7.91 -10.35
N ILE A 63 8.32 -8.98 -10.92
CA ILE A 63 8.73 -9.48 -12.23
C ILE A 63 7.96 -8.76 -13.35
N GLN A 64 6.66 -8.57 -13.14
CA GLN A 64 5.75 -8.11 -14.19
C GLN A 64 4.51 -7.46 -13.61
N TYR A 65 3.94 -6.50 -14.35
CA TYR A 65 2.58 -6.02 -14.14
C TYR A 65 1.73 -6.15 -15.41
N LYS A 66 0.42 -6.31 -15.23
CA LYS A 66 -0.56 -6.36 -16.32
C LYS A 66 -1.83 -5.62 -15.94
N LEU A 67 -2.21 -4.61 -16.72
CA LEU A 67 -3.48 -3.91 -16.56
C LEU A 67 -4.66 -4.85 -16.83
N MET A 68 -5.63 -4.86 -15.94
CA MET A 68 -6.81 -5.73 -16.01
C MET A 68 -8.02 -4.92 -16.48
N LYS A 69 -8.51 -5.19 -17.69
CA LYS A 69 -9.61 -4.43 -18.31
C LYS A 69 -11.00 -4.84 -17.80
N ASN A 70 -11.17 -6.09 -17.37
CA ASN A 70 -12.48 -6.70 -17.11
C ASN A 70 -12.65 -7.17 -15.65
N LEU A 71 -11.78 -6.74 -14.74
CA LEU A 71 -11.91 -7.14 -13.33
C LEU A 71 -12.82 -6.15 -12.60
N ASN A 72 -13.80 -6.67 -11.87
CA ASN A 72 -14.70 -5.85 -11.06
C ASN A 72 -13.92 -5.19 -9.91
N LEU A 73 -13.75 -3.87 -10.01
CA LEU A 73 -12.99 -3.08 -9.04
C LEU A 73 -13.67 -3.06 -7.66
N ASP A 74 -14.99 -2.91 -7.61
CA ASP A 74 -15.74 -2.87 -6.34
C ASP A 74 -15.57 -4.17 -5.56
N SER A 75 -15.59 -5.31 -6.26
CA SER A 75 -15.32 -6.62 -5.66
C SER A 75 -13.89 -6.72 -5.12
N LEU A 76 -12.91 -6.16 -5.83
CA LEU A 76 -11.51 -6.15 -5.39
C LEU A 76 -11.30 -5.24 -4.17
N ILE A 77 -11.95 -4.07 -4.15
CA ILE A 77 -11.92 -3.14 -3.02
C ILE A 77 -12.57 -3.78 -1.79
N ALA A 78 -13.74 -4.40 -1.97
CA ALA A 78 -14.50 -5.05 -0.90
C ALA A 78 -13.82 -6.31 -0.35
N CYS A 79 -12.98 -6.99 -1.16
CA CYS A 79 -12.27 -8.19 -0.73
C CYS A 79 -11.23 -7.84 0.36
N PRO A 80 -11.38 -8.33 1.60
CA PRO A 80 -10.40 -8.08 2.65
C PRO A 80 -9.09 -8.84 2.36
N VAL A 81 -7.98 -8.28 2.82
CA VAL A 81 -6.74 -9.06 3.02
C VAL A 81 -7.08 -10.20 3.98
N SER A 82 -6.69 -11.40 3.59
CA SER A 82 -7.01 -12.65 4.26
C SER A 82 -5.77 -13.28 4.89
N ALA A 83 -6.03 -14.24 5.77
CA ALA A 83 -5.07 -15.17 6.34
C ALA A 83 -4.13 -15.88 5.34
N LYS A 84 -4.51 -15.95 4.06
CA LYS A 84 -3.77 -16.66 3.01
C LYS A 84 -2.94 -15.73 2.14
N ASP A 85 -3.15 -14.42 2.26
CA ASP A 85 -2.44 -13.44 1.45
C ASP A 85 -1.00 -13.27 1.94
N LEU A 86 -0.10 -13.08 0.99
CA LEU A 86 1.31 -12.81 1.27
C LEU A 86 1.53 -11.31 1.36
N ILE A 87 2.02 -10.85 2.50
CA ILE A 87 2.23 -9.43 2.80
C ILE A 87 3.59 -9.21 3.51
N PRO A 88 4.13 -7.98 3.51
CA PRO A 88 5.30 -7.62 4.28
C PRO A 88 4.99 -7.67 5.79
N ILE A 89 5.78 -8.46 6.53
CA ILE A 89 5.75 -8.53 7.99
C ILE A 89 7.10 -8.02 8.51
N TYR A 90 7.05 -7.07 9.44
CA TYR A 90 8.22 -6.46 10.06
C TYR A 90 8.52 -7.18 11.39
N PRO A 91 9.61 -7.97 11.48
CA PRO A 91 9.91 -8.75 12.67
C PRO A 91 10.37 -7.91 13.86
N TYR A 92 10.84 -6.68 13.62
CA TYR A 92 11.34 -5.77 14.64
C TYR A 92 10.52 -4.49 14.67
N ASN A 93 10.16 -4.03 15.88
CA ASN A 93 9.50 -2.74 16.10
C ASN A 93 10.53 -1.59 16.18
N ASP A 94 11.59 -1.69 15.38
CA ASP A 94 12.69 -0.74 15.36
C ASP A 94 12.48 0.27 14.22
N SER A 95 12.36 1.56 14.59
CA SER A 95 12.22 2.66 13.65
C SER A 95 13.44 2.87 12.75
N LEU A 96 14.58 2.26 13.09
CA LEU A 96 15.82 2.29 12.32
C LEU A 96 15.90 1.15 11.28
N ALA A 97 15.17 0.05 11.46
CA ALA A 97 15.14 -1.10 10.54
C ALA A 97 14.14 -0.91 9.38
N LYS A 98 14.14 0.29 8.78
CA LYS A 98 13.22 0.63 7.68
C LYS A 98 13.39 -0.36 6.52
N ASN A 99 12.30 -1.04 6.16
CA ASN A 99 12.21 -2.04 5.08
C ASN A 99 12.92 -3.40 5.31
N ASP A 100 13.33 -3.73 6.52
CA ASP A 100 13.69 -5.11 6.81
C ASP A 100 12.40 -5.90 7.13
N PHE A 101 11.85 -6.54 6.09
CA PHE A 101 10.59 -7.29 6.15
C PHE A 101 10.76 -8.70 5.60
N ILE A 102 9.88 -9.60 6.01
CA ILE A 102 9.68 -10.91 5.37
C ILE A 102 8.32 -10.95 4.69
N ILE A 103 8.20 -11.69 3.59
CA ILE A 103 6.90 -11.98 3.01
C ILE A 103 6.34 -13.24 3.67
N SER A 104 5.19 -13.10 4.31
CA SER A 104 4.52 -14.20 4.99
C SER A 104 3.01 -14.00 5.01
N SER A 105 2.29 -15.06 5.38
CA SER A 105 0.88 -14.94 5.70
C SER A 105 0.70 -14.34 7.10
N PRO A 106 -0.33 -13.50 7.31
CA PRO A 106 -0.58 -12.85 8.61
C PRO A 106 -0.94 -13.83 9.74
N ASN A 107 -1.19 -15.11 9.42
CA ASN A 107 -1.65 -16.12 10.37
C ASN A 107 -0.60 -16.68 11.33
N ASN A 108 0.69 -16.34 11.18
CA ASN A 108 1.76 -17.00 11.93
C ASN A 108 2.12 -16.39 13.31
N SER A 109 1.51 -15.28 13.76
CA SER A 109 1.68 -14.80 15.17
C SER A 109 0.94 -13.49 15.53
N VAL A 110 0.29 -12.80 14.59
CA VAL A 110 -0.19 -11.43 14.84
C VAL A 110 -1.64 -11.24 14.35
N SER A 111 -2.62 -11.76 15.09
CA SER A 111 -4.05 -11.56 14.78
C SER A 111 -4.48 -10.09 14.75
N ASN A 112 -3.79 -9.22 15.50
CA ASN A 112 -4.00 -7.76 15.45
C ASN A 112 -3.63 -7.16 14.08
N SER A 113 -2.67 -7.75 13.36
CA SER A 113 -2.16 -7.19 12.11
C SER A 113 -3.18 -7.26 10.97
N LEU A 114 -3.98 -8.32 10.86
CA LEU A 114 -4.94 -8.46 9.74
C LEU A 114 -6.02 -7.38 9.77
N SER A 115 -6.46 -7.00 10.97
CA SER A 115 -7.40 -5.91 11.16
C SER A 115 -6.78 -4.55 10.78
N GLU A 116 -5.52 -4.32 11.15
CA GLU A 116 -4.75 -3.13 10.81
C GLU A 116 -4.52 -3.01 9.30
N PHE A 117 -4.11 -4.09 8.63
CA PHE A 117 -3.96 -4.13 7.17
C PHE A 117 -5.27 -3.79 6.45
N ASN A 118 -6.37 -4.40 6.89
CA ASN A 118 -7.68 -4.13 6.29
C ASN A 118 -8.18 -2.71 6.58
N ASN A 119 -7.91 -2.16 7.76
CA ASN A 119 -8.25 -0.77 8.10
C ASN A 119 -7.41 0.21 7.27
N ARG A 120 -6.10 -0.03 7.13
CA ARG A 120 -5.20 0.78 6.29
C ARG A 120 -5.61 0.74 4.82
N LYS A 121 -5.93 -0.45 4.29
CA LYS A 121 -6.49 -0.61 2.92
C LYS A 121 -7.71 0.27 2.73
N LYS A 122 -8.68 0.18 3.65
CA LYS A 122 -9.90 0.99 3.59
C LYS A 122 -9.60 2.48 3.61
N GLN A 123 -8.71 2.93 4.49
CA GLN A 123 -8.33 4.35 4.57
C GLN A 123 -7.72 4.84 3.27
N ILE A 124 -6.70 4.15 2.74
CA ILE A 124 -6.01 4.52 1.49
C ILE A 124 -7.01 4.59 0.33
N ILE A 125 -7.86 3.58 0.18
CA ILE A 125 -8.84 3.54 -0.91
C ILE A 125 -9.95 4.59 -0.71
N HIS A 126 -10.40 4.82 0.53
CA HIS A 126 -11.47 5.78 0.83
C HIS A 126 -11.13 7.19 0.35
N HIS A 127 -9.86 7.60 0.44
CA HIS A 127 -9.40 8.89 -0.07
C HIS A 127 -9.53 9.04 -1.60
N GLN A 128 -9.72 7.94 -2.33
CA GLN A 128 -9.74 7.90 -3.80
C GLN A 128 -11.09 7.41 -4.37
N LEU A 129 -12.11 7.16 -3.52
CA LEU A 129 -13.40 6.59 -3.95
C LEU A 129 -14.18 7.45 -4.96
N ASN A 130 -13.90 8.75 -5.04
CA ASN A 130 -14.53 9.63 -6.02
C ASN A 130 -13.90 9.53 -7.42
N ASP A 131 -12.75 8.86 -7.55
CA ASP A 131 -12.09 8.67 -8.84
C ASP A 131 -12.71 7.50 -9.61
N ARG A 132 -13.42 7.85 -10.68
CA ARG A 132 -14.04 6.86 -11.59
C ARG A 132 -13.05 6.21 -12.55
N ASN A 133 -11.80 6.67 -12.61
CA ASN A 133 -10.77 6.14 -13.48
C ASN A 133 -9.75 5.28 -12.71
N MET A 134 -10.21 4.56 -11.71
CA MET A 134 -9.42 3.55 -11.03
C MET A 134 -9.45 2.22 -11.79
N PHE A 135 -8.29 1.58 -11.90
CA PHE A 135 -8.15 0.30 -12.59
C PHE A 135 -7.32 -0.70 -11.80
N PRO A 136 -7.67 -1.99 -11.83
CA PRO A 136 -6.84 -3.02 -11.28
C PRO A 136 -5.66 -3.37 -12.21
N VAL A 137 -4.49 -3.57 -11.62
CA VAL A 137 -3.27 -4.06 -12.26
C VAL A 137 -2.84 -5.31 -11.51
N LYS A 138 -2.72 -6.45 -12.21
CA LYS A 138 -2.18 -7.68 -11.64
C LYS A 138 -0.66 -7.57 -11.57
N LEU A 139 -0.09 -7.82 -10.40
CA LEU A 139 1.35 -7.85 -10.18
C LEU A 139 1.81 -9.30 -10.01
N LYS A 140 2.93 -9.66 -10.65
CA LYS A 140 3.58 -10.96 -10.53
C LYS A 140 4.86 -10.80 -9.73
N TRP A 141 4.95 -11.54 -8.64
CA TRP A 141 6.06 -11.48 -7.70
C TRP A 141 6.83 -12.78 -7.69
N ASN A 142 8.13 -12.69 -7.39
CA ASN A 142 9.00 -13.78 -7.00
C ASN A 142 9.51 -13.50 -5.60
N TYR A 143 9.26 -14.41 -4.66
CA TYR A 143 9.84 -14.35 -3.33
C TYR A 143 10.62 -15.63 -3.07
N LYS A 144 11.96 -15.52 -3.05
CA LYS A 144 12.88 -16.64 -2.79
C LYS A 144 12.58 -17.89 -3.66
N GLY A 145 12.23 -17.69 -4.93
CA GLY A 145 11.90 -18.76 -5.88
C GLY A 145 10.41 -19.12 -5.96
N HIS A 146 9.57 -18.57 -5.07
CA HIS A 146 8.13 -18.79 -5.09
C HIS A 146 7.39 -17.68 -5.84
N ILE A 147 6.65 -18.06 -6.88
CA ILE A 147 5.83 -17.13 -7.66
C ILE A 147 4.45 -16.97 -7.05
N PHE A 148 4.02 -15.73 -6.88
CA PHE A 148 2.66 -15.40 -6.47
C PHE A 148 2.18 -14.10 -7.12
N TYR A 149 0.91 -13.76 -6.89
CA TYR A 149 0.27 -12.62 -7.52
C TYR A 149 -0.46 -11.76 -6.51
N THR A 150 -0.40 -10.44 -6.71
CA THR A 150 -1.24 -9.48 -6.01
C THR A 150 -2.01 -8.64 -7.04
N TYR A 151 -2.96 -7.85 -6.55
CA TYR A 151 -3.64 -6.85 -7.34
C TYR A 151 -3.36 -5.47 -6.74
N CYS A 152 -2.84 -4.62 -7.60
CA CYS A 152 -2.64 -3.21 -7.36
C CYS A 152 -3.82 -2.43 -7.93
N ILE A 153 -4.25 -1.37 -7.26
CA ILE A 153 -5.23 -0.40 -7.73
C ILE A 153 -4.44 0.82 -8.18
N ILE A 154 -4.65 1.27 -9.41
CA ILE A 154 -4.07 2.50 -9.95
C ILE A 154 -5.17 3.51 -10.25
N SER A 155 -4.83 4.79 -10.21
CA SER A 155 -5.67 5.86 -10.72
C SER A 155 -5.09 6.37 -12.02
N ARG A 156 -5.89 6.39 -13.11
CA ARG A 156 -5.50 7.08 -14.34
C ARG A 156 -5.74 8.58 -14.26
N THR A 157 -6.57 9.05 -13.33
CA THR A 157 -6.78 10.48 -13.10
C THR A 157 -5.55 11.12 -12.47
N THR A 158 -5.04 10.53 -11.38
CA THR A 158 -3.87 11.05 -10.66
C THR A 158 -2.55 10.44 -11.13
N GLN A 159 -2.61 9.42 -11.99
CA GLN A 159 -1.44 8.68 -12.49
C GLN A 159 -0.63 8.00 -11.37
N GLU A 160 -1.32 7.58 -10.30
CA GLU A 160 -0.69 6.99 -9.11
C GLU A 160 -1.03 5.51 -8.94
N VAL A 161 -0.17 4.81 -8.21
CA VAL A 161 -0.52 3.52 -7.61
C VAL A 161 -1.22 3.80 -6.29
N VAL A 162 -2.53 3.60 -6.25
CA VAL A 162 -3.38 3.89 -5.09
C VAL A 162 -3.07 2.90 -3.97
N TYR A 163 -3.17 1.60 -4.24
CA TYR A 163 -3.02 0.57 -3.22
C TYR A 163 -2.54 -0.77 -3.78
N ASP A 164 -1.60 -1.43 -3.09
CA ASP A 164 -1.25 -2.84 -3.26
C ASP A 164 -0.88 -3.45 -1.90
N ASN A 165 -1.18 -4.73 -1.69
CA ASN A 165 -0.93 -5.41 -0.42
C ASN A 165 0.55 -5.45 -0.01
N ILE A 166 1.48 -5.34 -0.96
CA ILE A 166 2.92 -5.29 -0.68
C ILE A 166 3.40 -3.84 -0.71
N LEU A 167 3.27 -3.17 -1.85
CA LEU A 167 3.90 -1.87 -2.06
C LEU A 167 3.41 -0.80 -1.08
N SER A 168 2.11 -0.77 -0.76
CA SER A 168 1.54 0.21 0.19
C SER A 168 1.94 -0.01 1.64
N ASN A 169 2.63 -1.12 1.92
CA ASN A 169 3.11 -1.50 3.24
C ASN A 169 4.64 -1.53 3.32
N ILE A 170 5.36 -1.08 2.28
CA ILE A 170 6.81 -0.89 2.32
C ILE A 170 7.13 0.58 2.59
N HIS A 171 7.77 0.87 3.72
CA HIS A 171 8.03 2.24 4.20
C HIS A 171 8.69 3.20 3.19
N THR A 172 9.60 2.70 2.35
CA THR A 172 10.39 3.56 1.43
C THR A 172 9.84 3.57 0.01
N ILE A 173 8.86 2.71 -0.27
CA ILE A 173 8.17 2.65 -1.55
C ILE A 173 6.80 3.29 -1.36
N ILE A 174 6.78 4.62 -1.23
CA ILE A 174 5.51 5.36 -1.26
C ILE A 174 5.03 5.35 -2.71
N VAL A 175 3.85 4.79 -2.91
CA VAL A 175 3.25 4.56 -4.24
C VAL A 175 2.14 5.55 -4.58
N SER A 176 1.60 6.26 -3.58
CA SER A 176 0.66 7.37 -3.66
C SER A 176 0.91 8.36 -2.51
N SER A 177 0.69 9.65 -2.75
CA SER A 177 0.63 10.63 -1.65
C SER A 177 -0.76 10.55 -1.02
N ILE A 178 -0.82 10.22 0.28
CA ILE A 178 -2.04 10.32 1.09
C ILE A 178 -2.23 11.76 1.54
#